data_AF-A0A3D1LK60-F1
#
_entry.id   AF-A0A3D1LK60-F1
#
_cell.length_a   1.000
_cell.length_b   1.000
_cell.length_c   1.000
_cell.angle_alpha   90.00
_cell.angle_beta   90.00
_cell.angle_gamma   90.00
#
_symmetry.space_group_name_H-M   'P 1'
#
loop_
_entity.id
_entity.type
_entity.pdbx_description
1 polymer ?
#
loop_
_entity_poly.entity_id
_entity_poly.type
_entity_poly.pdbx_seq_one_letter_code
_entity_poly.pdbx_strand_id
1 'polypeptide(L)'
;MKTIYSKIMVGAALLALSVPAPAFAQMKDMSTKHHRPVHGQMMDMGQMGHMDRMGDMMGMCLEHADKLGLTDDQITKMKPAHTEMQKQQARFKADLTIAEIELADIMDVKDFDMEKASAAVKKIEGIKTAHHLEMLKNMKEVRTILTDEQFKNMKKIMPMKAGMKKPLKKMMKK
;
A
#
# COMPACT_ATOMS: atom_id res chain seq x y z
N MET A 1 -26.41 34.18 50.13
CA MET A 1 -27.45 35.21 50.39
C MET A 1 -27.08 36.44 49.55
N LYS A 2 -27.91 36.74 48.53
CA LYS A 2 -28.71 37.99 48.35
C LYS A 2 -27.83 39.20 47.98
N THR A 3 -28.04 39.98 46.91
CA THR A 3 -29.16 40.25 45.97
C THR A 3 -28.57 41.23 44.93
N ILE A 4 -28.67 41.08 43.60
CA ILE A 4 -29.82 41.22 42.68
C ILE A 4 -30.13 42.68 42.24
N TYR A 5 -29.75 42.99 40.98
CA TYR A 5 -30.41 43.74 39.87
C TYR A 5 -30.61 45.29 39.85
N SER A 6 -30.73 45.77 38.59
CA SER A 6 -31.46 46.94 38.02
C SER A 6 -30.61 48.18 37.65
N LYS A 7 -30.60 48.79 36.45
CA LYS A 7 -31.33 48.66 35.15
C LYS A 7 -30.46 49.23 34.00
N ILE A 8 -30.39 48.54 32.86
CA ILE A 8 -30.93 48.91 31.53
C ILE A 8 -30.46 50.27 30.97
N MET A 9 -29.59 50.22 29.97
CA MET A 9 -29.68 51.14 28.83
C MET A 9 -29.52 50.35 27.54
N VAL A 10 -30.48 50.59 26.65
CA VAL A 10 -30.77 49.90 25.41
C VAL A 10 -29.79 50.36 24.33
N GLY A 11 -29.16 49.40 23.64
CA GLY A 11 -28.39 49.66 22.42
C GLY A 11 -28.63 48.52 21.45
N ALA A 12 -29.67 48.65 20.62
CA ALA A 12 -29.97 47.73 19.53
C ALA A 12 -28.87 47.84 18.45
N ALA A 13 -28.16 46.74 18.20
CA ALA A 13 -27.26 46.62 17.05
C ALA A 13 -27.53 45.28 16.35
N LEU A 14 -28.39 45.38 15.35
CA LEU A 14 -28.53 44.57 14.13
C LEU A 14 -27.79 43.23 14.08
N LEU A 15 -28.59 42.16 14.09
CA LEU A 15 -28.26 40.83 13.59
C LEU A 15 -27.80 40.91 12.12
N ALA A 16 -26.50 40.76 11.89
CA ALA A 16 -25.97 40.34 10.60
C ALA A 16 -25.72 38.82 10.68
N LEU A 17 -26.69 38.03 10.19
CA LEU A 17 -26.48 36.61 9.91
C LEU A 17 -25.45 36.47 8.79
N SER A 18 -24.18 36.34 9.15
CA SER A 18 -23.13 35.95 8.22
C SER A 18 -23.34 34.48 7.86
N VAL A 19 -24.02 34.22 6.75
CA VAL A 19 -24.00 32.89 6.12
C VAL A 19 -22.59 32.71 5.55
N PRO A 20 -21.80 31.72 5.99
CA PRO A 20 -20.55 31.41 5.32
C PRO A 20 -20.91 30.77 3.97
N ALA A 21 -20.66 31.50 2.89
CA ALA A 21 -20.66 30.92 1.56
C ALA A 21 -19.55 29.84 1.50
N PRO A 22 -19.82 28.66 0.90
CA PRO A 22 -18.79 27.64 0.74
C PRO A 22 -17.66 28.17 -0.13
N ALA A 23 -16.42 28.04 0.35
CA ALA A 23 -15.18 28.44 -0.31
C ALA A 23 -14.81 27.56 -1.53
N PHE A 24 -15.81 27.13 -2.31
CA PHE A 24 -15.65 26.37 -3.55
C PHE A 24 -16.08 27.24 -4.74
N ALA A 25 -15.48 28.43 -4.88
CA ALA A 25 -15.70 29.25 -6.07
C ALA A 25 -14.53 30.21 -6.33
N GLN A 26 -13.30 29.72 -6.28
CA GLN A 26 -12.18 30.46 -6.86
C GLN A 26 -11.02 29.54 -7.27
N MET A 27 -11.27 28.70 -8.27
CA MET A 27 -10.21 28.14 -9.10
C MET A 27 -10.31 28.80 -10.47
N LYS A 28 -9.80 30.04 -10.57
CA LYS A 28 -9.49 30.66 -11.85
C LYS A 28 -8.04 30.29 -12.19
N ASP A 29 -7.93 29.44 -13.20
CA ASP A 29 -6.89 29.48 -14.24
C ASP A 29 -5.51 30.02 -13.85
N MET A 30 -4.62 29.11 -13.46
CA MET A 30 -3.18 29.31 -13.57
C MET A 30 -2.63 28.42 -14.69
N SER A 31 -2.94 28.78 -15.93
CA SER A 31 -2.13 28.42 -17.09
C SER A 31 -0.95 29.38 -17.21
N THR A 32 0.16 29.06 -16.55
CA THR A 32 1.49 29.49 -16.99
C THR A 32 2.44 28.30 -16.98
N LYS A 33 2.73 27.86 -18.20
CA LYS A 33 3.77 26.91 -18.60
C LYS A 33 5.06 27.07 -17.79
N HIS A 34 5.30 26.15 -16.87
CA HIS A 34 6.62 25.63 -16.55
C HIS A 34 6.48 24.11 -16.40
N HIS A 35 6.57 23.40 -17.53
CA HIS A 35 6.91 21.98 -17.51
C HIS A 35 8.34 21.87 -16.98
N ARG A 36 8.50 21.79 -15.66
CA ARG A 36 9.55 20.91 -15.15
C ARG A 36 9.11 19.51 -15.57
N PRO A 37 9.93 18.73 -16.29
CA PRO A 37 9.60 17.34 -16.48
C PRO A 37 9.57 16.74 -15.07
N VAL A 38 8.39 16.33 -14.60
CA VAL A 38 8.30 15.36 -13.51
C VAL A 38 8.82 14.04 -14.08
N HIS A 39 10.13 13.98 -14.25
CA HIS A 39 10.87 12.80 -14.64
C HIS A 39 10.97 11.96 -13.37
N GLY A 40 9.95 11.15 -13.08
CA GLY A 40 9.99 10.30 -11.88
C GLY A 40 8.75 9.46 -11.60
N GLN A 41 7.58 9.87 -12.07
CA GLN A 41 6.34 9.12 -11.76
C GLN A 41 6.05 7.99 -12.77
N MET A 42 7.10 7.33 -13.23
CA MET A 42 7.03 6.14 -14.11
C MET A 42 7.94 5.01 -13.61
N MET A 43 8.38 5.04 -12.35
CA MET A 43 9.20 3.98 -11.73
C MET A 43 8.39 2.99 -10.87
N ASP A 44 7.06 3.11 -10.77
CA ASP A 44 6.31 2.39 -9.73
C ASP A 44 5.93 0.93 -10.07
N MET A 45 6.02 0.46 -11.32
CA MET A 45 5.30 -0.79 -11.69
C MET A 45 6.10 -1.88 -12.40
N GLY A 46 7.40 -1.66 -12.65
CA GLY A 46 8.23 -2.58 -13.45
C GLY A 46 8.90 -3.71 -12.67
N GLN A 47 9.11 -3.52 -11.36
CA GLN A 47 9.99 -4.37 -10.54
C GLN A 47 9.33 -4.95 -9.28
N MET A 48 7.99 -5.05 -9.25
CA MET A 48 7.33 -5.91 -8.26
C MET A 48 7.84 -7.33 -8.46
N GLY A 49 8.62 -7.80 -7.48
CA GLY A 49 9.27 -9.09 -7.49
C GLY A 49 8.26 -10.22 -7.51
N HIS A 50 8.74 -11.45 -7.71
CA HIS A 50 7.88 -12.63 -7.61
C HIS A 50 7.16 -12.71 -6.25
N MET A 51 7.80 -12.23 -5.19
CA MET A 51 7.24 -12.22 -3.84
C MET A 51 6.07 -11.23 -3.70
N ASP A 52 6.17 -10.04 -4.27
CA ASP A 52 5.09 -9.05 -4.23
C ASP A 52 3.84 -9.52 -4.97
N ARG A 53 4.03 -10.26 -6.08
CA ARG A 53 2.93 -10.90 -6.83
C ARG A 53 2.28 -12.07 -6.07
N MET A 54 2.98 -12.66 -5.10
CA MET A 54 2.44 -13.71 -4.23
C MET A 54 1.78 -13.17 -2.97
N GLY A 55 1.74 -11.85 -2.79
CA GLY A 55 1.25 -11.21 -1.56
C GLY A 55 -0.23 -11.45 -1.26
N ASP A 56 -1.04 -11.78 -2.26
CA ASP A 56 -2.48 -12.00 -2.09
C ASP A 56 -2.91 -13.48 -2.17
N MET A 57 -2.07 -14.39 -1.65
CA MET A 57 -2.38 -15.82 -1.71
C MET A 57 -3.68 -16.18 -0.97
N MET A 58 -3.94 -15.51 0.16
CA MET A 58 -5.13 -15.71 0.98
C MET A 58 -6.40 -15.21 0.25
N GLY A 59 -6.34 -14.04 -0.39
CA GLY A 59 -7.47 -13.49 -1.15
C GLY A 59 -7.87 -14.39 -2.31
N MET A 60 -6.89 -14.91 -3.04
CA MET A 60 -7.14 -15.88 -4.11
C MET A 60 -7.77 -17.19 -3.62
N CYS A 61 -7.43 -17.66 -2.42
CA CYS A 61 -8.07 -18.84 -1.85
C CYS A 61 -9.53 -18.55 -1.49
N LEU A 62 -9.83 -17.36 -0.97
CA LEU A 62 -11.19 -16.92 -0.66
C LEU A 62 -12.03 -16.72 -1.93
N GLU A 63 -11.46 -16.15 -3.00
CA GLU A 63 -12.11 -16.00 -4.31
C GLU A 63 -12.45 -17.35 -4.95
N HIS A 64 -11.66 -18.37 -4.66
CA HIS A 64 -11.84 -19.73 -5.18
C HIS A 64 -12.30 -20.73 -4.11
N ALA A 65 -12.98 -20.25 -3.07
CA ALA A 65 -13.40 -21.08 -1.94
C ALA A 65 -14.18 -22.33 -2.39
N ASP A 66 -15.15 -22.18 -3.29
CA ASP A 66 -15.96 -23.29 -3.80
C ASP A 66 -15.13 -24.31 -4.60
N LYS A 67 -14.21 -23.82 -5.44
CA LYS A 67 -13.33 -24.67 -6.27
C LYS A 67 -12.30 -25.41 -5.43
N LEU A 68 -11.88 -24.80 -4.32
CA LEU A 68 -10.99 -25.41 -3.35
C LEU A 68 -11.74 -26.31 -2.37
N GLY A 69 -13.06 -26.19 -2.25
CA GLY A 69 -13.85 -26.89 -1.25
C GLY A 69 -13.52 -26.41 0.17
N LEU A 70 -13.35 -25.10 0.37
CA LEU A 70 -13.12 -24.52 1.70
C LEU A 70 -14.38 -24.64 2.56
N THR A 71 -14.20 -25.00 3.83
CA THR A 71 -15.31 -25.04 4.80
C THR A 71 -15.61 -23.64 5.34
N ASP A 72 -16.82 -23.45 5.88
CA ASP A 72 -17.21 -22.19 6.51
C ASP A 72 -16.26 -21.80 7.66
N ASP A 73 -15.77 -22.78 8.42
CA ASP A 73 -14.77 -22.57 9.47
C ASP A 73 -13.44 -22.06 8.93
N GLN A 74 -12.98 -22.58 7.79
CA GLN A 74 -11.75 -22.12 7.14
C GLN A 74 -11.95 -20.70 6.61
N ILE A 75 -13.06 -20.42 5.93
CA ILE A 75 -13.39 -19.09 5.41
C ILE A 75 -13.45 -18.06 6.55
N THR A 76 -14.08 -18.42 7.67
CA THR A 76 -14.22 -17.55 8.85
C THR A 76 -12.87 -17.22 9.49
N LYS A 77 -11.91 -18.15 9.47
CA LYS A 77 -10.53 -17.90 9.92
C LYS A 77 -9.73 -17.05 8.92
N MET A 78 -9.90 -17.30 7.63
CA MET A 78 -9.11 -16.66 6.57
C MET A 78 -9.48 -15.19 6.33
N LYS A 79 -10.76 -14.81 6.43
CA LYS A 79 -11.21 -13.41 6.20
C LYS A 79 -10.51 -12.36 7.07
N PRO A 80 -10.46 -12.48 8.41
CA PRO A 80 -9.79 -11.50 9.25
C PRO A 80 -8.27 -11.49 9.01
N ALA A 81 -7.67 -12.68 8.81
CA ALA A 81 -6.24 -12.79 8.48
C ALA A 81 -5.93 -12.06 7.16
N HIS A 82 -6.73 -12.28 6.11
CA HIS A 82 -6.60 -11.58 4.83
C HIS A 82 -6.70 -10.07 4.97
N THR A 83 -7.67 -9.59 5.77
CA THR A 83 -7.84 -8.17 6.03
C THR A 83 -6.59 -7.57 6.70
N GLU A 84 -5.99 -8.27 7.65
CA GLU A 84 -4.76 -7.82 8.30
C GLU A 84 -3.57 -7.83 7.34
N MET A 85 -3.45 -8.86 6.49
CA MET A 85 -2.44 -8.90 5.43
C MET A 85 -2.55 -7.70 4.48
N GLN A 86 -3.77 -7.30 4.09
CA GLN A 86 -3.96 -6.13 3.23
C GLN A 86 -3.54 -4.82 3.92
N LYS A 87 -3.82 -4.67 5.22
CA LYS A 87 -3.35 -3.51 5.99
C LYS A 87 -1.83 -3.47 6.08
N GLN A 88 -1.18 -4.62 6.35
CA GLN A 88 0.27 -4.74 6.38
C GLN A 88 0.89 -4.36 5.03
N GLN A 89 0.32 -4.85 3.93
CA GLN A 89 0.82 -4.52 2.60
C GLN A 89 0.61 -3.05 2.23
N ALA A 90 -0.49 -2.42 2.66
CA ALA A 90 -0.69 -0.98 2.48
C ALA A 90 0.35 -0.16 3.25
N ARG A 91 0.66 -0.54 4.50
CA ARG A 91 1.70 0.10 5.30
C ARG A 91 3.09 -0.06 4.68
N PHE A 92 3.43 -1.27 4.26
CA PHE A 92 4.68 -1.55 3.55
C PHE A 92 4.86 -0.63 2.33
N LYS A 93 3.84 -0.51 1.47
CA LYS A 93 3.90 0.37 0.30
C LYS A 93 4.12 1.81 0.71
N ALA A 94 3.39 2.30 1.70
CA ALA A 94 3.54 3.67 2.20
C ALA A 94 4.96 3.92 2.74
N ASP A 95 5.46 3.04 3.61
CA ASP A 95 6.78 3.16 4.22
C ASP A 95 7.91 3.08 3.18
N LEU A 96 7.76 2.19 2.19
CA LEU A 96 8.71 2.06 1.08
C LEU A 96 8.73 3.33 0.23
N THR A 97 7.56 3.83 -0.19
CA THR A 97 7.45 5.06 -0.97
C THR A 97 8.04 6.25 -0.23
N ILE A 98 7.78 6.39 1.08
CA ILE A 98 8.37 7.46 1.89
C ILE A 98 9.90 7.35 1.90
N ALA A 99 10.46 6.16 2.13
CA ALA A 99 11.91 5.96 2.16
C ALA A 99 12.57 6.22 0.79
N GLU A 100 11.89 5.90 -0.31
CA GLU A 100 12.35 6.19 -1.67
C GLU A 100 12.33 7.69 -1.99
N ILE A 101 11.30 8.42 -1.52
CA ILE A 101 11.25 9.89 -1.61
C ILE A 101 12.37 10.52 -0.78
N GLU A 102 12.60 10.07 0.45
CA GLU A 102 13.69 10.56 1.29
C GLU A 102 15.07 10.37 0.63
N LEU A 103 15.29 9.23 -0.04
CA LEU A 103 16.51 9.00 -0.82
C LEU A 103 16.61 9.96 -2.02
N ALA A 104 15.51 10.17 -2.74
CA ALA A 104 15.47 11.11 -3.86
C ALA A 104 15.80 12.54 -3.41
N ASP A 105 15.27 12.98 -2.27
CA ASP A 105 15.56 14.30 -1.68
C ASP A 105 17.04 14.45 -1.29
N ILE A 106 17.66 13.40 -0.75
CA ILE A 106 19.11 13.40 -0.46
C ILE A 106 19.91 13.59 -1.76
N MET A 107 19.46 12.98 -2.86
CA MET A 107 20.14 12.97 -4.16
C MET A 107 19.82 14.19 -5.04
N ASP A 108 18.90 15.08 -4.66
CA ASP A 108 18.48 16.26 -5.44
C ASP A 108 19.49 17.42 -5.40
N VAL A 109 20.78 17.11 -5.24
CA VAL A 109 21.89 18.05 -5.28
C VAL A 109 23.06 17.44 -6.04
N LYS A 110 23.91 18.28 -6.66
CA LYS A 110 25.03 17.82 -7.52
C LYS A 110 26.05 16.97 -6.76
N ASP A 111 26.33 17.32 -5.51
CA ASP A 111 27.29 16.65 -4.63
C ASP A 111 26.55 16.23 -3.35
N PHE A 112 25.83 15.11 -3.43
CA PHE A 112 25.04 14.59 -2.33
C PHE A 112 25.88 13.80 -1.34
N ASP A 113 25.41 13.75 -0.10
CA ASP A 113 26.08 13.05 1.00
C ASP A 113 25.95 11.52 0.82
N MET A 114 27.04 10.86 0.44
CA MET A 114 27.11 9.42 0.21
C MET A 114 26.78 8.58 1.46
N GLU A 115 27.10 9.06 2.66
CA GLU A 115 26.78 8.34 3.90
C GLU A 115 25.27 8.37 4.17
N LYS A 116 24.63 9.53 3.95
CA LYS A 116 23.17 9.65 4.07
C LYS A 116 22.44 8.80 3.02
N ALA A 117 22.91 8.83 1.77
CA ALA A 117 22.33 8.01 0.70
C ALA A 117 22.46 6.51 1.01
N SER A 118 23.63 6.07 1.50
CA SER A 118 23.87 4.68 1.93
C SER A 118 22.94 4.25 3.07
N ALA A 119 22.73 5.11 4.06
CA ALA A 119 21.81 4.85 5.16
C ALA A 119 20.34 4.72 4.68
N ALA A 120 19.91 5.60 3.77
CA ALA A 120 18.57 5.56 3.18
C ALA A 120 18.36 4.28 2.35
N VAL A 121 19.33 3.86 1.54
CA VAL A 121 19.28 2.58 0.81
C VAL A 121 19.17 1.39 1.77
N LYS A 122 19.94 1.38 2.87
CA LYS A 122 19.84 0.31 3.89
C LYS A 122 18.45 0.28 4.54
N LYS A 123 17.83 1.43 4.79
CA LYS A 123 16.46 1.54 5.30
C LYS A 123 15.46 0.92 4.33
N ILE A 124 15.54 1.27 3.04
CA ILE A 124 14.70 0.70 1.98
C ILE A 124 14.81 -0.83 1.95
N GLU A 125 16.03 -1.38 1.94
CA GLU A 125 16.24 -2.83 1.93
C GLU A 125 15.77 -3.51 3.22
N GLY A 126 15.87 -2.83 4.37
CA GLY A 126 15.28 -3.27 5.63
C GLY A 126 13.76 -3.40 5.55
N ILE A 127 13.08 -2.41 4.98
CA ILE A 127 11.61 -2.41 4.77
C ILE A 127 11.20 -3.57 3.85
N LYS A 128 11.89 -3.75 2.71
CA LYS A 128 11.64 -4.88 1.79
C LYS A 128 11.87 -6.23 2.45
N THR A 129 12.94 -6.37 3.22
CA THR A 129 13.25 -7.61 3.95
C THR A 129 12.16 -7.94 4.97
N ALA A 130 11.73 -6.95 5.76
CA ALA A 130 10.64 -7.14 6.71
C ALA A 130 9.35 -7.59 6.03
N HIS A 131 8.99 -6.96 4.91
CA HIS A 131 7.82 -7.34 4.12
C HIS A 131 7.92 -8.77 3.57
N HIS A 132 9.04 -9.16 2.97
CA HIS A 132 9.22 -10.52 2.47
C HIS A 132 9.14 -11.59 3.57
N LEU A 133 9.66 -11.30 4.77
CA LEU A 133 9.54 -12.20 5.91
C LEU A 133 8.08 -12.34 6.38
N GLU A 134 7.32 -11.25 6.37
CA GLU A 134 5.89 -11.26 6.67
C GLU A 134 5.09 -12.06 5.63
N MET A 135 5.40 -11.87 4.34
CA MET A 135 4.81 -12.68 3.26
C MET A 135 5.08 -14.17 3.45
N LEU A 136 6.29 -14.57 3.85
CA LEU A 136 6.60 -15.98 4.14
C LEU A 136 5.77 -16.54 5.31
N LYS A 137 5.55 -15.74 6.37
CA LYS A 137 4.69 -16.12 7.50
C LYS A 137 3.25 -16.29 7.04
N ASN A 138 2.72 -15.35 6.28
CA ASN A 138 1.35 -15.37 5.76
C ASN A 138 1.16 -16.57 4.81
N MET A 139 2.14 -16.84 3.94
CA MET A 139 2.13 -18.03 3.08
C MET A 139 2.09 -19.33 3.91
N LYS A 140 2.85 -19.40 5.00
CA LYS A 140 2.82 -20.56 5.91
C LYS A 140 1.45 -20.68 6.57
N GLU A 141 0.86 -19.58 7.04
CA GLU A 141 -0.44 -19.57 7.70
C GLU A 141 -1.56 -20.09 6.77
N VAL A 142 -1.66 -19.57 5.54
CA VAL A 142 -2.63 -20.09 4.55
C VAL A 142 -2.47 -21.60 4.39
N ARG A 143 -1.24 -22.09 4.25
CA ARG A 143 -0.96 -23.52 4.08
C ARG A 143 -1.37 -24.36 5.29
N THR A 144 -1.36 -23.80 6.50
CA THR A 144 -1.82 -24.50 7.71
C THR A 144 -3.34 -24.55 7.84
N ILE A 145 -4.06 -23.61 7.21
CA ILE A 145 -5.53 -23.60 7.21
C ILE A 145 -6.07 -24.65 6.23
N LEU A 146 -5.40 -24.83 5.09
CA LEU A 146 -5.79 -25.78 4.06
C LEU A 146 -5.47 -27.22 4.46
N THR A 147 -6.31 -28.16 4.04
CA THR A 147 -5.94 -29.59 4.02
C THR A 147 -4.94 -29.88 2.91
N ASP A 148 -4.29 -31.05 2.96
CA ASP A 148 -3.33 -31.46 1.92
C ASP A 148 -3.97 -31.51 0.52
N GLU A 149 -5.23 -31.94 0.43
CA GLU A 149 -5.97 -31.99 -0.83
C GLU A 149 -6.29 -30.58 -1.35
N GLN A 150 -6.79 -29.70 -0.47
CA GLN A 150 -7.08 -28.31 -0.81
C GLN A 150 -5.80 -27.58 -1.23
N PHE A 151 -4.67 -27.81 -0.55
CA PHE A 151 -3.37 -27.25 -0.91
C PHE A 151 -2.88 -27.74 -2.27
N LYS A 152 -3.08 -29.04 -2.59
CA LYS A 152 -2.78 -29.58 -3.92
C LYS A 152 -3.63 -28.93 -5.00
N ASN A 153 -4.90 -28.66 -4.73
CA ASN A 153 -5.79 -27.95 -5.66
C ASN A 153 -5.41 -26.48 -5.81
N MET A 154 -5.08 -25.80 -4.71
CA MET A 154 -4.56 -24.43 -4.70
C MET A 154 -3.33 -24.29 -5.60
N LYS A 155 -2.37 -25.22 -5.55
CA LYS A 155 -1.19 -25.22 -6.45
C LYS A 155 -1.53 -25.30 -7.94
N LYS A 156 -2.68 -25.89 -8.31
CA LYS A 156 -3.11 -25.95 -9.71
C LYS A 156 -3.69 -24.62 -10.17
N ILE A 157 -4.42 -23.94 -9.29
CA ILE A 157 -5.04 -22.63 -9.55
C ILE A 157 -3.96 -21.53 -9.53
N MET A 158 -3.02 -21.63 -8.59
CA MET A 158 -1.92 -20.70 -8.40
C MET A 158 -0.59 -21.44 -8.60
N PRO A 159 -0.17 -21.64 -9.86
CA PRO A 159 1.13 -22.22 -10.10
C PRO A 159 2.19 -21.26 -9.59
N MET A 160 2.78 -21.57 -8.43
CA MET A 160 3.96 -20.90 -7.85
C MET A 160 5.20 -21.22 -8.69
N LYS A 161 5.13 -21.00 -10.01
CA LYS A 161 6.29 -21.07 -10.87
C LYS A 161 7.19 -19.91 -10.46
N ALA A 162 8.12 -20.20 -9.56
CA ALA A 162 9.40 -19.51 -9.50
C ALA A 162 9.87 -19.35 -10.95
N GLY A 163 10.32 -18.15 -11.32
CA GLY A 163 10.76 -17.78 -12.66
C GLY A 163 11.98 -18.56 -13.17
N MET A 164 11.94 -19.89 -13.17
CA MET A 164 12.75 -20.71 -14.05
C MET A 164 12.30 -20.40 -15.46
N LYS A 165 12.97 -19.45 -16.11
CA LYS A 165 13.05 -19.42 -17.57
C LYS A 165 13.30 -20.86 -18.00
N LYS A 166 12.37 -21.44 -18.77
CA LYS A 166 12.59 -22.77 -19.37
C LYS A 166 13.98 -22.73 -20.03
N PRO A 167 14.87 -23.73 -19.80
CA PRO A 167 16.16 -23.72 -20.47
C PRO A 167 15.91 -23.70 -21.98
N LEU A 168 16.61 -22.82 -22.69
CA LEU A 168 16.64 -22.63 -24.14
C LEU A 168 17.17 -23.87 -24.88
N LYS A 169 16.68 -25.08 -24.55
CA LYS A 169 16.92 -26.29 -25.34
C LYS A 169 15.95 -26.34 -26.52
N LYS A 170 16.10 -25.42 -27.49
CA LYS A 170 15.59 -25.64 -28.86
C LYS A 170 16.09 -24.70 -29.97
N MET A 171 17.17 -23.95 -29.81
CA MET A 171 17.74 -23.13 -30.92
C MET A 171 19.11 -23.57 -31.41
N MET A 172 19.50 -24.83 -31.17
CA MET A 172 20.62 -25.46 -31.89
C MET A 172 20.20 -26.84 -32.37
N LYS A 173 19.32 -26.87 -33.37
CA LYS A 173 19.27 -28.00 -34.29
C LYS A 173 19.99 -27.55 -35.56
N LYS A 174 21.14 -28.21 -35.76
CA LYS A 174 21.99 -28.35 -36.95
C LYS A 174 21.67 -27.50 -38.16
#